data_AF-A0A7X3PS64-F1
#
_entry.id   AF-A0A7X3PS64-F1
#
_cell.length_a   1.000
_cell.length_b   1.000
_cell.length_c   1.000
_cell.angle_alpha   90.00
_cell.angle_beta   90.00
_cell.angle_gamma   90.00
#
_symmetry.space_group_name_H-M   'P 1'
#
loop_
_entity.id
_entity.type
_entity.pdbx_description
1 polymer ?
#
loop_
_entity_poly.entity_id
_entity_poly.type
_entity_poly.pdbx_seq_one_letter_code
_entity_poly.pdbx_strand_id
1 'polypeptide(L)'
;MISPLWALCCLLLIPFGARADRADTTIADKTYALLPAADLLSRLQRAQEPIHLRATAVVGPLYAPTAGIDTVRASFHLDDVFFFDEVTLNNVVFLAPVQGERTTFAGGLSLINAHFHSAFGLRASRSDKHLNFKQAVF
;
A
#
# COMPACT_ATOMS: atom_id res chain seq x y z
N MET A 1 -34.56 56.62 15.34
CA MET A 1 -33.23 56.43 14.74
C MET A 1 -32.97 54.93 14.60
N ILE A 2 -33.04 54.43 13.35
CA ILE A 2 -32.32 53.32 12.69
C ILE A 2 -31.23 52.65 13.56
N SER A 3 -30.99 51.34 13.73
CA SER A 3 -31.57 50.04 13.28
C SER A 3 -30.97 48.87 14.13
N PRO A 4 -31.62 47.69 14.21
CA PRO A 4 -31.03 46.39 14.59
C PRO A 4 -30.48 45.61 13.35
N LEU A 5 -29.88 44.41 13.54
CA LEU A 5 -28.99 43.64 12.63
C LEU A 5 -27.56 44.21 12.67
N TRP A 6 -26.47 43.44 12.82
CA TRP A 6 -26.07 42.20 12.17
C TRP A 6 -25.52 41.22 13.24
N ALA A 7 -26.04 39.99 13.39
CA ALA A 7 -25.72 38.86 12.51
C ALA A 7 -24.19 38.71 12.34
N LEU A 8 -23.55 37.77 13.03
CA LEU A 8 -23.35 36.41 12.50
C LEU A 8 -21.87 36.24 12.10
N CYS A 9 -21.31 35.08 12.42
CA CYS A 9 -20.10 34.53 11.81
C CYS A 9 -18.77 35.29 11.98
N CYS A 10 -18.10 35.05 13.11
CA CYS A 10 -16.69 34.65 13.05
C CYS A 10 -16.57 33.20 13.58
N LEU A 11 -17.42 32.34 13.03
CA LEU A 11 -17.20 30.90 12.97
C LEU A 11 -16.01 30.67 12.00
N LEU A 12 -15.11 29.76 12.38
CA LEU A 12 -14.21 29.03 11.48
C LEU A 12 -12.97 29.77 10.98
N LEU A 13 -12.04 30.06 11.89
CA LEU A 13 -10.63 29.86 11.57
C LEU A 13 -10.29 28.37 11.80
N ILE A 14 -10.87 27.48 10.99
CA ILE A 14 -10.24 26.18 10.77
C ILE A 14 -9.04 26.50 9.88
N PRO A 15 -7.79 26.24 10.30
CA PRO A 15 -6.70 26.18 9.34
C PRO A 15 -7.03 25.07 8.36
N PHE A 16 -7.49 25.47 7.18
CA PHE A 16 -7.63 24.62 6.02
C PHE A 16 -6.28 23.93 5.79
N GLY A 17 -6.28 22.61 5.99
CA GLY A 17 -5.27 21.71 5.47
C GLY A 17 -3.85 21.99 5.95
N ALA A 18 -3.50 21.47 7.12
CA ALA A 18 -2.21 20.80 7.23
C ALA A 18 -2.26 19.63 6.23
N ARG A 19 -1.90 19.89 4.97
CA ARG A 19 -1.52 18.84 4.04
C ARG A 19 -0.30 18.21 4.72
N ALA A 20 -0.49 17.05 5.34
CA ALA A 20 0.62 16.27 5.82
C ALA A 20 1.55 16.11 4.62
N ASP A 21 2.69 16.80 4.63
CA ASP A 21 3.75 16.55 3.67
C ASP A 21 4.02 15.06 3.77
N ARG A 22 3.69 14.32 2.71
CA ARG A 22 4.07 12.93 2.61
C ARG A 22 5.58 12.95 2.72
N ALA A 23 6.11 12.29 3.74
CA ALA A 23 7.54 12.15 3.87
C ALA A 23 8.02 11.41 2.60
N ASP A 24 8.99 11.98 1.90
CA ASP A 24 9.62 11.35 0.76
C ASP A 24 10.95 10.74 1.20
N THR A 25 11.42 9.75 0.45
CA THR A 25 12.76 9.16 0.62
C THR A 25 13.47 9.06 -0.71
N THR A 26 14.81 9.06 -0.70
CA THR A 26 15.62 8.88 -1.90
C THR A 26 16.31 7.53 -1.87
N ILE A 27 16.13 6.74 -2.94
CA ILE A 27 16.75 5.42 -3.12
C ILE A 27 17.38 5.41 -4.52
N ALA A 28 18.68 5.15 -4.61
CA ALA A 28 19.42 5.12 -5.87
C ALA A 28 19.10 6.32 -6.79
N ASP A 29 19.23 7.53 -6.24
CA ASP A 29 18.99 8.81 -6.91
C ASP A 29 17.56 9.06 -7.42
N LYS A 30 16.58 8.23 -7.00
CA LYS A 30 15.16 8.46 -7.25
C LYS A 30 14.41 8.77 -5.97
N THR A 31 13.44 9.68 -6.06
CA THR A 31 12.55 10.04 -4.96
C THR A 31 11.31 9.15 -4.95
N TYR A 32 10.97 8.65 -3.78
CA TYR A 32 9.81 7.80 -3.52
C TYR A 32 8.93 8.41 -2.43
N ALA A 33 7.62 8.36 -2.63
CA ALA A 33 6.67 8.69 -1.57
C ALA A 33 6.71 7.59 -0.49
N LEU A 34 6.92 7.95 0.77
CA LEU A 34 6.87 6.98 1.86
C LEU A 34 5.42 6.59 2.16
N LEU A 35 5.21 5.29 2.33
CA LEU A 35 3.94 4.71 2.77
C LEU A 35 4.21 3.76 3.94
N PRO A 36 3.67 4.02 5.14
CA PRO A 36 3.71 3.04 6.22
C PRO A 36 3.03 1.74 5.80
N ALA A 37 3.64 0.59 6.08
CA ALA A 37 3.05 -0.72 5.76
C ALA A 37 1.70 -0.92 6.47
N ALA A 38 1.52 -0.36 7.66
CA ALA A 38 0.24 -0.36 8.38
C ALA A 38 -0.88 0.34 7.59
N ASP A 39 -0.57 1.42 6.88
CA ASP A 39 -1.53 2.13 6.03
C ASP A 39 -1.89 1.30 4.79
N LEU A 40 -0.90 0.59 4.22
CA LEU A 40 -1.14 -0.32 3.11
C LEU A 40 -1.97 -1.54 3.54
N LEU A 41 -1.68 -2.15 4.69
CA LEU A 41 -2.50 -3.23 5.26
C LEU A 41 -3.94 -2.75 5.50
N SER A 42 -4.09 -1.57 6.07
CA SER A 42 -5.38 -0.91 6.26
C SER A 42 -6.17 -0.71 4.95
N ARG A 43 -5.48 -0.41 3.85
CA ARG A 43 -6.09 -0.31 2.52
C ARG A 43 -6.48 -1.68 2.01
N LEU A 44 -5.60 -2.68 2.10
CA LEU A 44 -5.89 -4.06 1.66
C LEU A 44 -7.11 -4.65 2.38
N GLN A 45 -7.30 -4.35 3.67
CA GLN A 45 -8.47 -4.79 4.44
C GLN A 45 -9.79 -4.19 3.95
N ARG A 46 -9.78 -2.93 3.50
CA ARG A 46 -10.99 -2.14 3.25
C ARG A 46 -11.29 -1.92 1.77
N ALA A 47 -10.29 -2.08 0.91
CA ALA A 47 -10.38 -1.69 -0.48
C ALA A 47 -11.36 -2.59 -1.25
N GLN A 48 -12.35 -1.94 -1.82
CA GLN A 48 -13.18 -2.50 -2.90
C GLN A 48 -12.73 -1.97 -4.26
N GLU A 49 -11.97 -0.88 -4.27
CA GLU A 49 -11.40 -0.26 -5.46
C GLU A 49 -9.94 -0.69 -5.68
N PRO A 50 -9.44 -0.68 -6.94
CA PRO A 50 -8.05 -0.96 -7.26
C PRO A 50 -7.04 -0.15 -6.44
N ILE A 51 -6.02 -0.82 -5.93
CA ILE A 51 -4.90 -0.17 -5.25
C ILE A 51 -3.74 -0.02 -6.24
N HIS A 52 -3.39 1.23 -6.53
CA HIS A 52 -2.26 1.59 -7.37
C HIS A 52 -1.18 2.30 -6.55
N LEU A 53 0.03 1.73 -6.53
CA LEU A 53 1.21 2.33 -5.92
C LEU A 53 2.24 2.62 -7.02
N ARG A 54 2.74 3.87 -7.06
CA ARG A 54 3.72 4.32 -8.03
C ARG A 54 4.82 5.11 -7.35
N ALA A 55 6.09 4.83 -7.67
CA ALA A 55 7.25 5.51 -7.07
C ALA A 55 7.07 5.61 -5.54
N THR A 56 6.73 4.48 -4.91
CA THR A 56 6.35 4.40 -3.50
C THR A 56 7.35 3.53 -2.75
N ALA A 57 7.80 3.97 -1.58
CA ALA A 57 8.63 3.18 -0.70
C ALA A 57 7.85 2.82 0.57
N VAL A 58 7.62 1.53 0.77
CA VAL A 58 6.84 0.98 1.87
C VAL A 58 7.76 0.64 3.04
N VAL A 59 7.50 1.28 4.19
CA VAL A 59 8.31 1.15 5.41
C VAL A 59 7.56 0.37 6.48
N GLY A 60 8.27 -0.55 7.13
CA GLY A 60 7.72 -1.45 8.13
C GLY A 60 7.29 -2.79 7.52
N PRO A 61 7.17 -3.85 8.35
CA PRO A 61 6.79 -5.17 7.87
C PRO A 61 5.35 -5.17 7.36
N LEU A 62 5.12 -5.76 6.19
CA LEU A 62 3.79 -6.02 5.67
C LEU A 62 3.42 -7.46 5.96
N TYR A 63 2.66 -7.69 7.03
CA TYR A 63 2.30 -9.03 7.47
C TYR A 63 0.76 -9.18 7.49
N ALA A 64 0.19 -9.78 6.44
CA ALA A 64 -1.26 -9.96 6.31
C ALA A 64 -1.91 -10.76 7.46
N PRO A 65 -1.29 -11.84 8.00
CA PRO A 65 -1.96 -12.63 9.03
C PRO A 65 -2.23 -11.88 10.34
N THR A 66 -1.37 -10.95 10.77
CA THR A 66 -1.64 -10.11 11.97
C THR A 66 -2.72 -9.07 11.71
N ALA A 67 -2.93 -8.70 10.45
CA ALA A 67 -4.02 -7.82 10.04
C ALA A 67 -5.34 -8.58 9.82
N GLY A 68 -5.41 -9.90 10.05
CA GLY A 68 -6.61 -10.68 9.79
C GLY A 68 -7.05 -10.66 8.32
N ILE A 69 -6.12 -10.42 7.40
CA ILE A 69 -6.39 -10.43 5.96
C ILE A 69 -6.23 -11.87 5.48
N ASP A 70 -7.36 -12.54 5.22
CA ASP A 70 -7.39 -13.85 4.56
C ASP A 70 -7.72 -13.73 3.06
N THR A 71 -8.31 -12.62 2.63
CA THR A 71 -8.80 -12.41 1.27
C THR A 71 -8.54 -10.98 0.83
N VAL A 72 -7.96 -10.80 -0.35
CA VAL A 72 -7.80 -9.51 -1.01
C VAL A 72 -8.68 -9.47 -2.25
N ARG A 73 -9.60 -8.50 -2.28
CA ARG A 73 -10.63 -8.38 -3.32
C ARG A 73 -10.29 -7.33 -4.37
N ALA A 74 -9.56 -6.29 -4.00
CA ALA A 74 -9.10 -5.24 -4.91
C ALA A 74 -7.94 -5.73 -5.78
N SER A 75 -7.85 -5.23 -7.02
CA SER A 75 -6.64 -5.43 -7.81
C SER A 75 -5.48 -4.63 -7.21
N PHE A 76 -4.28 -5.16 -7.35
CA PHE A 76 -3.07 -4.55 -6.80
C PHE A 76 -2.05 -4.31 -7.90
N HIS A 77 -1.73 -3.04 -8.14
CA HIS A 77 -0.82 -2.62 -9.18
C HIS A 77 0.35 -1.84 -8.57
N LEU A 78 1.55 -2.37 -8.75
CA LEU A 78 2.79 -1.81 -8.24
C LEU A 78 3.67 -1.37 -9.41
N ASP A 79 4.06 -0.11 -9.46
CA ASP A 79 4.97 0.44 -10.47
C ASP A 79 6.12 1.19 -9.80
N ASP A 80 7.33 0.64 -9.88
CA ASP A 80 8.52 1.22 -9.21
C ASP A 80 8.26 1.37 -7.70
N VAL A 81 8.04 0.23 -7.03
CA VAL A 81 7.71 0.18 -5.60
C VAL A 81 8.82 -0.53 -4.85
N PHE A 82 9.23 0.04 -3.72
CA PHE A 82 10.28 -0.50 -2.88
C PHE A 82 9.71 -0.93 -1.51
N PHE A 83 9.79 -2.21 -1.17
CA PHE A 83 9.50 -2.69 0.18
C PHE A 83 10.81 -2.84 0.93
N PHE A 84 11.01 -2.04 1.98
CA PHE A 84 12.23 -2.11 2.79
C PHE A 84 12.29 -3.39 3.63
N ASP A 85 11.15 -3.75 4.21
CA ASP A 85 11.01 -4.88 5.12
C ASP A 85 10.33 -6.08 4.44
N GLU A 86 10.19 -7.17 5.20
CA GLU A 86 9.58 -8.40 4.69
C GLU A 86 8.10 -8.18 4.34
N VAL A 87 7.71 -8.73 3.19
CA VAL A 87 6.31 -8.83 2.75
C VAL A 87 5.84 -10.26 2.93
N THR A 88 4.94 -10.49 3.88
CA THR A 88 4.36 -11.79 4.17
C THR A 88 2.85 -11.75 3.91
N LEU A 89 2.45 -12.42 2.84
CA LEU A 89 1.08 -12.54 2.36
C LEU A 89 0.67 -14.03 2.35
N ASN A 90 0.99 -14.72 3.45
CA ASN A 90 0.74 -16.15 3.61
C ASN A 90 -0.72 -16.45 3.92
N ASN A 91 -1.23 -17.56 3.38
CA ASN A 91 -2.63 -18.00 3.52
C ASN A 91 -3.64 -16.94 3.05
N VAL A 92 -3.25 -16.10 2.08
CA VAL A 92 -4.11 -15.06 1.51
C VAL A 92 -4.67 -15.52 0.17
N VAL A 93 -5.97 -15.32 -0.03
CA VAL A 93 -6.67 -15.53 -1.29
C VAL A 93 -6.80 -14.21 -2.04
N PHE A 94 -6.20 -14.10 -3.22
CA PHE A 94 -6.30 -12.96 -4.12
C PHE A 94 -7.37 -13.22 -5.17
N LEU A 95 -8.47 -12.48 -5.12
CA LEU A 95 -9.58 -12.63 -6.06
C LEU A 95 -9.42 -11.78 -7.32
N ALA A 96 -8.64 -10.71 -7.24
CA ALA A 96 -8.38 -9.79 -8.33
C ALA A 96 -6.89 -9.81 -8.75
N PRO A 97 -6.53 -9.26 -9.91
CA PRO A 97 -5.16 -9.30 -10.42
C PRO A 97 -4.15 -8.63 -9.48
N VAL A 98 -2.97 -9.24 -9.37
CA VAL A 98 -1.81 -8.69 -8.64
C VAL A 98 -0.66 -8.56 -9.63
N GLN A 99 -0.30 -7.32 -9.95
CA GLN A 99 0.68 -7.00 -10.98
C GLN A 99 1.73 -6.06 -10.39
N GLY A 100 2.99 -6.50 -10.42
CA GLY A 100 4.13 -5.67 -10.04
C GLY A 100 5.09 -5.46 -11.20
N GLU A 101 5.51 -4.23 -11.39
CA GLU A 101 6.56 -3.85 -12.32
C GLU A 101 7.64 -3.07 -11.60
N ARG A 102 8.92 -3.44 -11.82
CA ARG A 102 10.07 -2.81 -11.17
C ARG A 102 9.94 -2.76 -9.64
N THR A 103 9.31 -3.78 -9.06
CA THR A 103 9.10 -3.86 -7.61
C THR A 103 10.33 -4.49 -6.96
N THR A 104 10.84 -3.87 -5.90
CA THR A 104 11.94 -4.41 -5.10
C THR A 104 11.44 -4.87 -3.75
N PHE A 105 11.67 -6.14 -3.42
CA PHE A 105 11.41 -6.73 -2.11
C PHE A 105 12.73 -6.88 -1.35
N ALA A 106 13.19 -5.81 -0.69
CA ALA A 106 14.49 -5.81 -0.02
C ALA A 106 14.51 -6.73 1.21
N GLY A 107 13.40 -6.80 1.94
CA GLY A 107 13.22 -7.72 3.07
C GLY A 107 12.85 -9.15 2.69
N GLY A 108 12.47 -9.39 1.43
CA GLY A 108 11.94 -10.66 0.93
C GLY A 108 10.42 -10.65 0.72
N LEU A 109 9.93 -11.66 0.01
CA LEU A 109 8.51 -11.91 -0.24
C LEU A 109 8.16 -13.35 0.11
N SER A 110 7.09 -13.52 0.89
CA SER A 110 6.56 -14.81 1.32
C SER A 110 5.07 -14.91 0.99
N LEU A 111 4.72 -15.94 0.22
CA LEU A 111 3.38 -16.27 -0.30
C LEU A 111 3.04 -17.73 -0.01
N ILE A 112 3.37 -18.21 1.19
CA ILE A 112 3.09 -19.60 1.59
C ILE A 112 1.58 -19.82 1.63
N ASN A 113 1.09 -20.86 0.95
CA ASN A 113 -0.35 -21.16 0.80
C ASN A 113 -1.17 -19.96 0.27
N ALA A 114 -0.57 -19.06 -0.51
CA ALA A 114 -1.33 -18.01 -1.18
C ALA A 114 -2.07 -18.58 -2.40
N HIS A 115 -3.29 -18.12 -2.64
CA HIS A 115 -4.09 -18.56 -3.78
C HIS A 115 -4.46 -17.36 -4.65
N PHE A 116 -4.07 -17.37 -5.92
CA PHE A 116 -4.43 -16.35 -6.89
C PHE A 116 -5.50 -16.91 -7.82
N HIS A 117 -6.72 -16.36 -7.74
CA HIS A 117 -7.82 -16.70 -8.65
C HIS A 117 -7.82 -15.86 -9.94
N SER A 118 -6.91 -14.90 -10.00
CA SER A 118 -6.74 -13.94 -11.09
C SER A 118 -5.25 -13.82 -11.42
N ALA A 119 -4.93 -13.13 -12.51
CA ALA A 119 -3.55 -13.00 -12.98
C ALA A 119 -2.60 -12.44 -11.91
N PHE A 120 -1.57 -13.22 -11.59
CA PHE A 120 -0.40 -12.80 -10.83
C PHE A 120 0.78 -12.55 -11.77
N GLY A 121 1.52 -11.46 -11.59
CA GLY A 121 2.68 -11.16 -12.40
C GLY A 121 3.67 -10.22 -11.72
N LEU A 122 4.96 -10.53 -11.83
CA LEU A 122 6.06 -9.66 -11.41
C LEU A 122 7.03 -9.49 -12.58
N ARG A 123 7.09 -8.29 -13.16
CA ARG A 123 7.94 -7.94 -14.31
C ARG A 123 9.07 -7.02 -13.91
N ALA A 124 10.31 -7.36 -14.28
CA ALA A 124 11.49 -6.57 -13.92
C ALA A 124 11.60 -6.28 -12.40
N SER A 125 10.96 -7.12 -11.59
CA SER A 125 10.97 -7.06 -10.13
C SER A 125 12.06 -7.95 -9.59
N ARG A 126 12.55 -7.65 -8.39
CA ARG A 126 13.60 -8.42 -7.72
C ARG A 126 13.34 -8.57 -6.24
N SER A 127 14.01 -9.55 -5.63
CA SER A 127 14.13 -9.69 -4.18
C SER A 127 15.60 -9.72 -3.83
N ASP A 128 15.98 -8.96 -2.81
CA ASP A 128 17.37 -8.89 -2.36
C ASP A 128 17.68 -9.96 -1.29
N LYS A 129 16.64 -10.57 -0.70
CA LYS A 129 16.75 -11.66 0.27
C LYS A 129 16.17 -12.97 -0.26
N HIS A 130 14.90 -13.24 0.03
CA HIS A 130 14.26 -14.50 -0.31
C HIS A 130 12.94 -14.28 -1.05
N LEU A 131 12.57 -15.28 -1.85
CA LEU A 131 11.25 -15.44 -2.44
C LEU A 131 10.73 -16.81 -2.02
N ASN A 132 9.60 -16.85 -1.30
CA ASN A 132 9.01 -18.09 -0.84
C ASN A 132 7.58 -18.22 -1.38
N PHE A 133 7.36 -19.21 -2.22
CA PHE A 133 6.06 -19.51 -2.84
C PHE A 133 5.57 -20.92 -2.48
N LYS A 134 5.98 -21.44 -1.32
CA LYS A 134 5.63 -22.80 -0.91
C LYS A 134 4.11 -22.99 -0.93
N GLN A 135 3.65 -23.97 -1.72
CA GLN A 135 2.22 -24.29 -1.85
C GLN A 135 1.35 -23.13 -2.35
N ALA A 136 1.96 -22.11 -2.97
CA ALA A 136 1.20 -21.07 -3.66
C ALA A 136 0.54 -21.65 -4.92
N VAL A 137 -0.66 -21.16 -5.24
CA VAL A 137 -1.41 -21.51 -6.45
C VAL A 137 -1.61 -20.24 -7.27
N PHE A 138 -1.13 -20.25 -8.52
CA PHE A 138 -1.16 -19.10 -9.44
C PHE A 138 -2.10 -19.33 -10.62
#